data_AF-M6RCY1-F1
#
_entry.id   AF-M6RCY1-F1
#
_cell.length_a   1.000
_cell.length_b   1.000
_cell.length_c   1.000
_cell.angle_alpha   90.00
_cell.angle_beta   90.00
_cell.angle_gamma   90.00
#
_symmetry.space_group_name_H-M   'P 1'
#
loop_
_entity.id
_entity.type
_entity.pdbx_description
1 polymer ?
#
loop_
_entity_poly.entity_id
_entity_poly.type
_entity_poly.pdbx_seq_one_letter_code
_entity_poly.pdbx_strand_id
1 'polypeptide(L)'
;MDKICADINECVLLEIGFEDQKVYVSLKDRGAGFDPSKVPDPVTDPNASYLSGRGIFLARMNVDELVYNDIGNEVSFSKTLKRANSKVNAS
;
A
#
# COMPACT_ATOMS: atom_id res chain seq x y z
N MET A 1 -9.42 -24.36 19.02
CA MET A 1 -10.14 -23.83 17.83
C MET A 1 -10.54 -22.43 18.20
N ASP A 2 -9.64 -21.52 17.86
CA ASP A 2 -9.52 -20.25 18.54
C ASP A 2 -10.63 -19.31 18.08
N LYS A 3 -11.43 -18.84 19.05
CA LYS A 3 -12.49 -17.85 18.86
C LYS A 3 -11.89 -16.46 18.62
N ILE A 4 -11.01 -16.31 17.64
CA ILE A 4 -10.46 -15.01 17.23
C ILE A 4 -11.37 -14.30 16.21
N CYS A 5 -12.38 -14.97 15.66
CA CYS A 5 -13.22 -14.41 14.59
C CYS A 5 -14.65 -13.99 15.00
N ALA A 6 -14.96 -13.90 16.29
CA ALA A 6 -16.34 -13.61 16.73
C ALA A 6 -16.71 -12.12 16.69
N ASP A 7 -15.73 -11.22 16.53
CA ASP A 7 -15.95 -9.77 16.55
C ASP A 7 -15.14 -9.09 15.43
N ILE A 8 -15.67 -9.13 14.20
CA ILE A 8 -15.04 -8.55 12.99
C ILE A 8 -15.13 -7.02 12.92
N ASN A 9 -15.31 -6.34 14.05
CA ASN A 9 -15.48 -4.88 14.10
C ASN A 9 -14.20 -4.11 13.74
N GLU A 10 -13.04 -4.77 13.76
CA GLU A 10 -11.74 -4.25 13.31
C GLU A 10 -11.19 -5.07 12.13
N CYS A 11 -11.90 -5.04 11.00
CA CYS A 11 -11.44 -5.68 9.77
C CYS A 11 -10.93 -4.67 8.74
N VAL A 12 -9.96 -5.09 7.94
CA VAL A 12 -9.52 -4.39 6.72
C VAL A 12 -10.07 -5.17 5.52
N LEU A 13 -10.79 -4.48 4.64
CA LEU A 13 -11.21 -5.02 3.36
C LEU A 13 -10.04 -4.97 2.37
N LEU A 14 -9.76 -6.09 1.74
CA LEU A 14 -8.71 -6.24 0.73
C LEU A 14 -9.33 -6.66 -0.59
N GLU A 15 -9.11 -5.86 -1.62
CA GLU A 15 -9.46 -6.17 -3.00
C GLU A 15 -8.19 -6.27 -3.83
N ILE A 16 -8.09 -7.33 -4.64
CA ILE A 16 -6.93 -7.57 -5.51
C ILE A 16 -7.45 -7.90 -6.91
N GLY A 17 -6.91 -7.19 -7.89
CA GLY A 17 -7.15 -7.43 -9.31
C GLY A 17 -5.82 -7.64 -10.06
N PHE A 18 -5.88 -8.36 -11.17
CA PHE A 18 -4.74 -8.51 -12.07
C PHE A 18 -5.22 -8.51 -13.52
N GLU A 19 -4.71 -7.58 -14.31
CA GLU A 19 -5.04 -7.42 -15.73
C GLU A 19 -3.84 -6.77 -16.44
N ASP A 20 -3.57 -7.14 -17.70
CA ASP A 20 -2.52 -6.53 -18.52
C ASP A 20 -1.14 -6.42 -17.86
N GLN A 21 -0.72 -7.46 -17.13
CA GLN A 21 0.53 -7.49 -16.33
C GLN A 21 0.58 -6.44 -15.19
N LYS A 22 -0.55 -5.84 -14.84
CA LYS A 22 -0.69 -4.86 -13.76
C LYS A 22 -1.48 -5.48 -12.62
N VAL A 23 -0.90 -5.46 -11.42
CA VAL A 23 -1.59 -5.82 -10.17
C VAL A 23 -2.25 -4.55 -9.64
N TYR A 24 -3.50 -4.66 -9.21
CA TYR A 24 -4.26 -3.63 -8.52
C TYR A 24 -4.57 -4.13 -7.12
N VAL A 25 -4.39 -3.28 -6.11
CA VAL A 25 -4.71 -3.61 -4.72
C VAL A 25 -5.46 -2.44 -4.11
N SER A 26 -6.57 -2.71 -3.44
CA SER A 26 -7.24 -1.74 -2.55
C SER A 26 -7.30 -2.30 -1.13
N LEU A 27 -6.97 -1.46 -0.16
CA LEU A 27 -7.03 -1.74 1.28
C LEU A 27 -7.90 -0.69 1.93
N LYS A 28 -8.97 -1.10 2.62
CA LYS A 28 -9.90 -0.20 3.30
C LYS A 28 -10.14 -0.62 4.73
N ASP A 29 -9.87 0.27 5.68
CA ASP A 29 -10.19 0.06 7.09
C ASP A 29 -11.47 0.81 7.52
N ARG A 30 -11.88 0.64 8.78
CA ARG A 30 -13.06 1.27 9.39
C ARG A 30 -12.73 2.52 10.21
N GLY A 31 -11.51 3.00 10.13
CA GLY A 31 -11.04 4.17 10.86
C GLY A 31 -11.58 5.48 10.28
N ALA A 32 -11.35 6.56 11.04
CA ALA A 32 -11.65 7.93 10.62
C ALA A 32 -10.78 8.43 9.46
N GLY A 33 -9.78 7.63 9.06
CA GLY A 33 -8.78 7.98 8.05
C GLY A 33 -7.80 9.05 8.52
N PHE A 34 -7.01 9.56 7.58
CA PHE A 34 -6.00 10.58 7.82
C PHE A 34 -5.83 11.45 6.57
N ASP A 35 -5.20 12.61 6.72
CA ASP A 35 -4.88 13.48 5.59
C ASP A 35 -3.50 13.12 5.01
N PRO A 36 -3.42 12.50 3.81
CA PRO A 36 -2.15 12.04 3.24
C PRO A 36 -1.20 13.19 2.90
N SER A 37 -1.70 14.43 2.76
CA SER A 37 -0.89 15.61 2.48
C SER A 37 -0.13 16.12 3.70
N LYS A 38 -0.60 15.76 4.91
CA LYS A 38 0.03 16.12 6.18
C LYS A 38 1.07 15.10 6.65
N VAL A 39 1.23 13.99 5.91
CA VAL A 39 2.23 12.98 6.23
C VAL A 39 3.62 13.52 5.85
N PRO A 40 4.55 13.64 6.80
CA PRO A 40 5.90 14.15 6.52
C PRO A 40 6.66 13.25 5.55
N ASP A 41 7.46 13.85 4.66
CA ASP A 41 8.40 13.11 3.82
C ASP A 41 9.67 12.81 4.63
N PRO A 42 9.96 11.52 4.95
CA PRO A 42 11.11 11.14 5.74
C PRO A 42 12.46 11.46 5.08
N VAL A 43 12.50 11.79 3.79
CA VAL A 43 13.71 12.29 3.10
C VAL A 43 14.03 13.72 3.50
N THR A 44 13.01 14.54 3.71
CA THR A 44 13.16 15.98 4.03
C THR A 44 13.11 16.28 5.52
N ASP A 45 12.45 15.41 6.31
CA ASP A 45 12.42 15.49 7.77
C ASP A 45 12.80 14.12 8.39
N PRO A 46 14.10 13.87 8.61
CA PRO A 46 14.58 12.62 9.19
C PRO A 46 14.05 12.35 10.61
N ASN A 47 13.62 13.38 11.35
CA ASN A 47 13.10 13.25 12.73
C ASN A 47 11.60 12.97 12.77
N ALA A 48 10.86 13.24 11.69
CA ALA A 48 9.49 12.74 11.53
C ALA A 48 9.43 11.21 11.37
N SER A 49 10.56 10.56 11.04
CA SER A 49 10.70 9.12 10.84
C SER A 49 10.43 8.23 12.06
N TYR A 50 10.44 8.81 13.27
CA TYR A 50 10.33 8.04 14.53
C TYR A 50 8.89 7.60 14.85
N LEU A 51 7.88 8.20 14.21
CA LEU A 51 6.47 7.87 14.36
C LEU A 51 5.97 7.12 13.12
N SER A 52 6.05 5.79 13.12
CA SER A 52 5.21 4.85 12.34
C SER A 52 4.93 5.08 10.83
N GLY A 53 5.54 6.07 10.16
CA GLY A 53 5.08 6.60 8.86
C GLY A 53 5.78 6.08 7.61
N ARG A 54 6.72 5.13 7.74
CA ARG A 54 7.48 4.64 6.57
C ARG A 54 6.65 3.83 5.60
N GLY A 55 5.50 3.27 6.01
CA GLY A 55 4.65 2.47 5.13
C GLY A 55 4.22 3.25 3.87
N ILE A 56 3.83 4.51 4.04
CA ILE A 56 3.42 5.39 2.93
C ILE A 56 4.61 5.71 2.03
N PHE A 57 5.76 6.03 2.64
CA PHE A 57 6.99 6.28 1.89
C PHE A 57 7.42 5.05 1.06
N LEU A 58 7.41 3.87 1.67
CA LEU A 58 7.75 2.61 1.00
C LEU A 58 6.76 2.29 -0.13
N ALA A 59 5.47 2.48 0.09
CA ALA A 59 4.46 2.30 -0.95
C ALA A 59 4.75 3.23 -2.14
N ARG A 60 4.91 4.54 -1.89
CA ARG A 60 5.22 5.55 -2.92
C ARG A 60 6.45 5.20 -3.76
N MET A 61 7.48 4.60 -3.15
CA MET A 61 8.72 4.25 -3.86
C MET A 61 8.61 2.96 -4.69
N ASN A 62 7.64 2.10 -4.42
CA ASN A 62 7.57 0.75 -4.99
C ASN A 62 6.41 0.53 -5.95
N VAL A 63 5.34 1.32 -5.89
CA VAL A 63 4.16 1.21 -6.75
C VAL A 63 4.21 2.24 -7.88
N ASP A 64 3.44 2.01 -8.94
CA ASP A 64 3.39 2.94 -10.09
C ASP A 64 2.31 4.02 -9.88
N GLU A 65 1.18 3.65 -9.27
CA GLU A 65 0.13 4.59 -8.84
C GLU A 65 -0.23 4.30 -7.37
N LEU A 66 -0.49 5.36 -6.60
CA LEU A 66 -0.94 5.30 -5.22
C LEU A 66 -1.98 6.39 -4.99
N VAL A 67 -3.20 6.01 -4.60
CA VAL A 67 -4.33 6.91 -4.39
C VAL A 67 -4.96 6.60 -3.04
N TYR A 68 -5.35 7.65 -2.33
CA TYR A 68 -6.17 7.54 -1.13
C TYR A 68 -7.57 8.10 -1.43
N ASN A 69 -8.60 7.55 -0.78
CA ASN A 69 -9.92 8.17 -0.82
C ASN A 69 -9.97 9.50 -0.04
N ASP A 70 -11.07 10.24 -0.16
CA ASP A 70 -11.21 11.59 0.40
C ASP A 70 -10.95 11.68 1.90
N ILE A 71 -11.32 10.64 2.66
CA ILE A 71 -11.14 10.60 4.11
C ILE A 71 -9.81 9.94 4.54
N GLY A 72 -9.12 9.28 3.61
CA GLY A 72 -7.84 8.61 3.83
C GLY A 72 -7.92 7.32 4.65
N ASN A 73 -9.03 6.59 4.59
CA ASN A 73 -9.15 5.25 5.20
C ASN A 73 -9.14 4.11 4.16
N GLU A 74 -8.96 4.47 2.88
CA GLU A 74 -8.78 3.54 1.79
C GLU A 74 -7.57 3.96 0.97
N VAL A 75 -6.71 2.99 0.66
CA VAL A 75 -5.56 3.17 -0.22
C VAL A 75 -5.65 2.17 -1.36
N SER A 76 -5.55 2.67 -2.58
CA SER A 76 -5.49 1.86 -3.79
C SER A 76 -4.16 2.10 -4.49
N PHE A 77 -3.49 1.03 -4.89
CA PHE A 77 -2.24 1.12 -5.63
C PHE A 77 -2.16 0.11 -6.76
N SER A 78 -1.26 0.38 -7.70
CA SER A 78 -1.03 -0.50 -8.82
C SER A 78 0.46 -0.72 -9.12
N LYS A 79 0.79 -1.91 -9.63
CA LYS A 79 2.16 -2.24 -10.05
C LYS A 79 2.17 -3.05 -11.34
N THR A 80 2.86 -2.55 -12.36
CA THR A 80 3.19 -3.29 -13.56
C THR A 80 4.34 -4.25 -13.29
N LEU A 81 4.06 -5.54 -13.46
CA LEU A 81 5.03 -6.61 -13.36
C LEU A 81 5.90 -6.61 -14.63
N LYS A 82 7.18 -6.31 -14.47
CA LYS A 82 8.16 -6.52 -15.53
C LYS A 82 8.54 -8.00 -15.54
N ARG A 83 8.50 -8.63 -16.72
CA ARG A 83 9.12 -9.95 -16.87
C ARG A 83 10.58 -9.85 -16.44
N ALA A 84 11.02 -10.76 -15.58
CA ALA A 84 12.43 -10.92 -15.31
C ALA A 84 13.12 -11.29 -16.63
N ASN A 85 14.07 -10.49 -17.10
CA ASN A 85 14.92 -10.88 -18.21
C ASN A 85 15.78 -12.05 -17.74
N SER A 86 15.45 -13.27 -18.21
CA SER A 86 16.39 -14.39 -18.18
C SER A 86 17.60 -13.97 -19.01
N LYS A 87 18.73 -13.67 -18.37
CA LYS A 87 20.00 -13.66 -19.09
C LYS A 87 20.23 -15.08 -19.60
N VAL A 88 19.82 -15.35 -20.84
CA VAL A 88 20.32 -16.50 -21.58
C VAL A 88 21.78 -16.15 -21.87
N ASN A 89 22.68 -16.66 -21.03
CA ASN A 89 24.09 -16.69 -21.36
C ASN A 89 24.23 -17.68 -22.54
N ALA A 90 24.18 -17.16 -23.76
CA ALA A 90 24.67 -17.87 -24.93
C ALA A 90 26.20 -17.92 -24.86
N SER A 91 26.72 -19.09 -25.23
CA SER A 91 28.07 -19.60 -25.00
C SER A 91 29.21 -18.81 -25.63
#